data_AF-A0A1I3UHS3-F1
#
_entry.id   AF-A0A1I3UHS3-F1
#
_cell.length_a   1.000
_cell.length_b   1.000
_cell.length_c   1.000
_cell.angle_alpha   90.00
_cell.angle_beta   90.00
_cell.angle_gamma   90.00
#
_symmetry.space_group_name_H-M   'P 1'
#
loop_
_entity.id
_entity.type
_entity.pdbx_description
1 polymer ?
#
loop_
_entity_poly.entity_id
_entity_poly.type
_entity_poly.pdbx_seq_one_letter_code
_entity_poly.pdbx_strand_id
1 'polypeptide(L)' 'MSTHRQEDPLEQDPVTVGMRFAEIVTGTVISEEPPHPDSPLGRVTAFTAEHGGDALTPEHIRAAVEGRPLPPPA' A
#
# COMPACT_ATOMS: atom_id res chain seq x y z
N MET A 1 3.44 43.08 -1.03
CA MET A 1 4.29 41.92 -0.71
C MET A 1 3.52 40.67 -1.10
N SER A 2 3.65 40.25 -2.35
CA SER A 2 3.02 39.03 -2.83
C SER A 2 3.92 37.87 -2.42
N THR A 3 3.49 37.09 -1.43
CA THR A 3 4.06 35.79 -1.15
C THR A 3 3.85 34.92 -2.38
N HIS A 4 4.88 34.80 -3.22
CA HIS A 4 4.97 33.74 -4.21
C HIS A 4 4.89 32.43 -3.41
N ARG A 5 3.72 31.77 -3.44
CA ARG A 5 3.63 30.36 -3.11
C ARG A 5 4.52 29.67 -4.15
N GLN A 6 5.70 29.26 -3.72
CA GLN A 6 6.55 28.44 -4.54
C GLN A 6 5.86 27.08 -4.59
N GLU A 7 5.08 26.85 -5.65
CA GLU A 7 4.50 25.55 -5.94
C GLU A 7 5.66 24.53 -5.95
N ASP A 8 5.57 23.51 -5.12
CA ASP A 8 6.61 22.49 -5.05
C ASP A 8 6.66 21.80 -6.44
N PRO A 9 7.81 21.73 -7.13
CA PRO A 9 7.90 21.10 -8.45
C PRO A 9 7.38 19.64 -8.47
N LEU A 10 7.39 18.97 -7.31
CA LEU A 10 6.85 17.62 -7.13
C LEU A 10 5.31 17.59 -7.05
N GLU A 11 4.66 18.73 -6.81
CA GLU A 11 3.20 18.86 -6.75
C GLU A 11 2.51 18.67 -8.11
N GLN A 12 3.29 18.69 -9.21
CA GLN A 12 2.82 18.58 -10.58
C GLN A 12 3.31 17.32 -11.30
N ASP A 13 4.04 16.43 -10.61
CA ASP A 13 4.41 15.15 -11.22
C ASP A 13 3.15 14.30 -11.47
N PRO A 14 3.01 13.62 -12.63
CA PRO A 14 1.81 12.87 -12.97
C PRO A 14 1.41 11.80 -11.94
N VAL A 15 2.37 11.20 -11.23
CA VAL A 15 2.11 10.18 -10.20
C VAL A 15 1.51 10.84 -8.97
N THR A 16 2.13 11.90 -8.44
CA THR A 16 1.59 12.66 -7.30
C THR A 16 0.21 13.21 -7.60
N VAL A 17 -0.02 13.74 -8.81
CA VAL A 17 -1.34 14.23 -9.24
C VAL A 17 -2.35 13.08 -9.29
N GLY A 18 -1.96 11.93 -9.85
CA GLY A 18 -2.83 10.75 -9.91
C GLY A 18 -3.20 10.21 -8.53
N MET A 19 -2.25 10.16 -7.60
CA MET A 19 -2.49 9.73 -6.22
C MET A 19 -3.45 10.69 -5.50
N ARG A 20 -3.21 12.00 -5.57
CA ARG A 20 -4.10 13.01 -4.97
C ARG A 20 -5.50 12.96 -5.56
N PHE A 21 -5.61 12.77 -6.88
CA PHE A 21 -6.91 12.59 -7.53
C PHE A 21 -7.62 11.35 -6.99
N ALA A 22 -6.92 10.23 -6.84
CA ALA A 22 -7.50 9.01 -6.29
C ALA A 22 -8.00 9.24 -4.86
N GLU A 23 -7.18 9.83 -3.98
CA GLU A 23 -7.56 10.17 -2.59
C GLU A 23 -8.86 11.00 -2.52
N ILE A 24 -8.97 12.02 -3.37
CA ILE A 24 -10.17 12.87 -3.44
C ILE A 24 -11.40 12.07 -3.89
N VAL A 25 -11.27 11.26 -4.95
CA VAL A 25 -12.39 10.53 -5.56
C VAL A 25 -12.87 9.37 -4.67
N THR A 26 -11.95 8.68 -4.00
CA THR A 26 -12.28 7.54 -3.13
C THR A 26 -12.59 7.97 -1.70
N GLY A 27 -12.23 9.20 -1.32
CA GLY A 27 -12.30 9.66 0.07
C GLY A 27 -11.32 8.95 1.00
N THR A 28 -10.23 8.38 0.45
CA THR A 28 -9.20 7.68 1.21
C THR A 28 -7.94 8.54 1.34
N VAL A 29 -7.05 8.15 2.27
CA VAL A 29 -5.71 8.72 2.41
C VAL A 29 -4.70 7.62 2.13
N ILE A 30 -3.67 7.91 1.35
CA ILE A 30 -2.53 7.01 1.18
C ILE A 30 -1.68 7.09 2.45
N SER A 31 -1.47 5.95 3.08
CA SER A 31 -0.65 5.83 4.29
C SER A 31 0.78 5.43 3.93
N GLU A 32 1.76 6.12 4.53
CA GLU A 32 3.16 5.70 4.55
C GLU A 32 3.49 4.84 5.79
N GLU A 33 2.54 4.71 6.73
CA GLU A 33 2.72 3.87 7.91
C GLU A 33 2.70 2.38 7.55
N PRO A 34 3.35 1.52 8.36
CA PRO A 34 3.23 0.09 8.19
C PRO A 34 1.76 -0.36 8.15
N PRO A 35 1.40 -1.33 7.30
CA PRO A 35 0.04 -1.85 7.25
C PRO A 35 -0.34 -2.47 8.60
N HIS A 36 -1.59 -2.28 9.02
CA HIS A 36 -2.10 -2.91 10.24
C HIS A 36 -1.85 -4.43 10.19
N PRO A 37 -1.32 -5.07 11.26
CA PRO A 37 -0.87 -6.46 11.21
C PRO A 37 -1.98 -7.44 10.81
N ASP A 38 -3.21 -7.19 11.24
CA ASP A 38 -4.36 -8.05 10.90
C ASP A 38 -4.98 -7.75 9.51
N SER A 39 -4.55 -6.68 8.85
CA SER A 39 -5.01 -6.40 7.48
C SER A 39 -4.48 -7.46 6.51
N PRO A 40 -5.15 -7.69 5.37
CA PRO A 40 -4.65 -8.60 4.34
C PRO A 40 -3.20 -8.31 3.94
N LEU A 41 -2.84 -7.03 3.76
CA LEU A 41 -1.49 -6.63 3.41
C LEU A 41 -0.51 -6.86 4.58
N GLY A 42 -0.90 -6.52 5.81
CA GLY A 42 -0.07 -6.74 7.00
C GLY A 42 0.30 -8.22 7.20
N ARG A 43 -0.67 -9.13 7.02
CA ARG A 43 -0.44 -10.58 7.09
C ARG A 43 0.52 -11.06 6.00
N VAL A 44 0.38 -10.56 4.77
CA VAL A 44 1.29 -10.89 3.66
C VAL A 44 2.70 -10.36 3.93
N THR A 45 2.84 -9.12 4.42
CA THR A 45 4.13 -8.53 4.79
C THR A 45 4.82 -9.30 5.92
N ALA A 46 4.06 -9.79 6.90
CA ALA A 46 4.61 -10.64 7.96
C ALA A 46 5.13 -11.98 7.40
N PHE A 47 4.35 -12.63 6.53
CA PHE A 47 4.74 -13.88 5.90
C PHE A 47 6.02 -13.75 5.06
N THR A 48 6.13 -12.69 4.25
CA THR A 48 7.32 -12.47 3.42
C THR A 48 8.55 -12.09 4.24
N ALA A 49 8.38 -11.44 5.40
CA ALA A 49 9.47 -11.18 6.32
C ALA A 49 10.04 -12.47 6.95
N GLU A 50 9.19 -13.48 7.18
CA GLU A 50 9.59 -14.76 7.79
C GLU A 50 10.15 -15.75 6.76
N HIS A 51 9.51 -15.88 5.61
CA HIS A 51 9.82 -16.93 4.63
C HIS A 51 10.50 -16.43 3.35
N GLY A 52 10.65 -15.12 3.19
CA GLY A 52 11.15 -14.49 1.97
C GLY A 52 10.06 -14.29 0.91
N GLY A 53 10.31 -13.35 -0.01
CA GLY A 53 9.39 -13.03 -1.11
C GLY A 53 9.18 -14.19 -2.08
N ASP A 54 10.19 -15.05 -2.26
CA ASP A 54 10.13 -16.19 -3.20
C ASP A 54 9.16 -17.30 -2.73
N ALA A 55 8.84 -17.35 -1.44
CA ALA A 55 7.83 -18.26 -0.89
C ALA A 55 6.39 -17.77 -1.14
N LEU A 56 6.22 -16.52 -1.57
CA LEU A 56 4.91 -15.93 -1.81
C LEU A 56 4.32 -16.44 -3.12
N THR A 57 3.10 -16.98 -3.02
CA THR A 57 2.34 -17.49 -4.16
C THR A 57 1.00 -16.77 -4.30
N PRO A 58 0.33 -16.84 -5.47
CA PRO A 58 -1.00 -16.27 -5.63
C PRO A 58 -2.04 -16.77 -4.60
N GLU A 59 -1.88 -17.99 -4.06
CA GLU A 59 -2.79 -18.52 -3.04
C GLU A 59 -2.69 -17.75 -1.72
N HIS A 60 -1.49 -17.27 -1.36
CA HIS A 60 -1.31 -16.44 -0.17
C HIS A 60 -2.09 -15.14 -0.29
N ILE A 61 -2.04 -14.49 -1.45
CA ILE A 61 -2.79 -13.26 -1.72
C ILE A 61 -4.29 -13.54 -1.65
N ARG A 62 -4.75 -14.63 -2.29
CA ARG A 62 -6.17 -15.02 -2.25
C ARG A 62 -6.64 -15.28 -0.82
N ALA A 63 -5.91 -16.07 -0.04
CA ALA A 63 -6.24 -16.35 1.36
C ALA A 63 -6.30 -15.08 2.20
N ALA A 64 -5.36 -14.13 2.01
CA ALA A 64 -5.36 -12.86 2.70
C ALA A 64 -6.62 -12.02 2.37
N VAL A 65 -6.99 -11.90 1.09
CA VAL A 65 -8.20 -11.18 0.65
C VAL A 65 -9.47 -11.82 1.19
N GLU A 66 -9.55 -13.15 1.21
CA GLU A 66 -10.69 -13.91 1.73
C GLU A 66 -10.78 -13.92 3.27
N GLY A 67 -9.80 -13.34 3.98
CA GLY A 67 -9.76 -13.38 5.45
C GLY A 67 -9.39 -14.75 6.02
N ARG A 68 -8.89 -15.68 5.20
CA ARG A 68 -8.45 -17.02 5.63
C ARG A 68 -7.00 -16.98 6.13
N PRO A 69 -6.57 -17.98 6.93
CA PRO A 69 -5.16 -18.18 7.24
C PRO A 69 -4.32 -18.36 5.97
N LEU A 70 -3.11 -17.81 5.98
CA LEU A 70 -2.13 -18.03 4.92
C LEU A 70 -1.70 -19.51 4.91
N PRO A 71 -1.58 -20.14 3.73
CA PRO A 71 -1.02 -21.49 3.65
C PRO A 71 0.46 -21.48 4.07
N PRO A 72 1.03 -22.65 4.40
CA PRO A 72 2.46 -22.76 4.68
C PRO A 72 3.30 -22.41 3.43
N PRO A 73 4.58 -22.03 3.61
CA PRO A 73 5.50 -21.82 2.49
C PRO A 73 5.63 -23.10 1.65
N ALA A 74 5.76 -22.91 0.33
CA ALA A 74 5.87 -23.98 -0.65
C ALA A 74 7.24 -24.67 -0.65
#